data_AF-D1PZQ6-F1
#
_entry.id   AF-D1PZQ6-F1
#
_cell.length_a   1.000
_cell.length_b   1.000
_cell.length_c   1.000
_cell.angle_alpha   90.00
_cell.angle_beta   90.00
_cell.angle_gamma   90.00
#
_symmetry.space_group_name_H-M   'P 1'
#
loop_
_entity.id
_entity.type
_entity.pdbx_description
1 polymer ?
#
loop_
_entity_poly.entity_id
_entity_poly.type
_entity_poly.pdbx_seq_one_letter_code
_entity_poly.pdbx_strand_id
1 'polypeptide(L)'
;HAADIPTINAEKAKKVARYQVVYNDRVAPLNTVATDFLQKIYGRHSYKGLSAEQVLYGWIARPEVWKSQHFIQIKHAPLRKRLGITSEYAAMEELFSADGKYKLMPMVHEEQKHDAMGKAIRELDEKAGLILMLTSNTLFTPIAPSSPHLSDACVEAEIVYNKIPATKILFIVNLAMGFFSFFLFMANISFERWQRARRIAQVASVGVFGASFTFALLVYALRWYVGGRVPLSNGYETMLLMAILLMAITLTMHRRFPYLLPFGFLLSGFTLLVSHLGSMNPQITPLMPVLHSPLLSIHVSVIMAAYALLALMAIQGAFALWLMREKSSEQRCALI
;
A
#
# COMPACT_ATOMS: atom_id res chain seq x y z
N HIS A 1 -17.99 24.51 -3.83
CA HIS A 1 -16.80 23.69 -4.21
C HIS A 1 -16.66 22.29 -3.60
N ALA A 2 -17.47 21.89 -2.61
CA ALA A 2 -17.87 20.48 -2.41
C ALA A 2 -19.40 20.30 -2.47
N ALA A 3 -20.14 21.40 -2.26
CA ALA A 3 -21.59 21.47 -2.20
C ALA A 3 -22.33 21.20 -3.54
N ASP A 4 -21.62 21.19 -4.67
CA ASP A 4 -22.26 21.21 -6.00
C ASP A 4 -22.27 19.84 -6.70
N ILE A 5 -21.67 18.80 -6.10
CA ILE A 5 -21.71 17.45 -6.67
C ILE A 5 -22.81 16.66 -5.95
N PRO A 6 -23.90 16.29 -6.64
CA PRO A 6 -25.03 15.60 -6.02
C PRO A 6 -24.61 14.22 -5.54
N THR A 7 -24.51 14.04 -4.21
CA THR A 7 -24.21 12.76 -3.56
C THR A 7 -25.05 12.59 -2.29
N ILE A 8 -25.01 11.39 -1.70
CA ILE A 8 -25.66 11.12 -0.40
C ILE A 8 -24.97 11.85 0.75
N ASN A 9 -25.71 12.15 1.81
CA ASN A 9 -25.15 12.70 3.04
C ASN A 9 -24.26 11.68 3.79
N ALA A 10 -23.45 12.16 4.72
CA ALA A 10 -22.50 11.34 5.46
C ALA A 10 -23.15 10.21 6.28
N GLU A 11 -24.36 10.42 6.82
CA GLU A 11 -25.07 9.37 7.56
C GLU A 11 -25.55 8.24 6.67
N LYS A 12 -26.13 8.56 5.50
CA LYS A 12 -26.48 7.55 4.50
C LYS A 12 -25.23 6.84 3.98
N ALA A 13 -24.12 7.56 3.79
CA ALA A 13 -22.85 6.96 3.40
C ALA A 13 -22.38 5.89 4.40
N LYS A 14 -22.50 6.13 5.71
CA LYS A 14 -22.19 5.11 6.74
C LYS A 14 -23.08 3.87 6.66
N LYS A 15 -24.37 4.02 6.33
CA LYS A 15 -25.27 2.88 6.12
C LYS A 15 -24.88 2.11 4.85
N VAL A 16 -24.60 2.84 3.78
CA VAL A 16 -24.20 2.30 2.47
C VAL A 16 -22.87 1.55 2.57
N ALA A 17 -21.93 2.03 3.39
CA ALA A 17 -20.65 1.38 3.64
C ALA A 17 -20.76 -0.08 4.11
N ARG A 18 -21.83 -0.41 4.85
CA ARG A 18 -22.08 -1.74 5.43
C ARG A 18 -22.81 -2.69 4.49
N TYR A 19 -23.33 -2.22 3.35
CA TYR A 19 -23.98 -3.11 2.40
C TYR A 19 -22.99 -4.13 1.87
N GLN A 20 -23.37 -5.39 1.88
CA GLN A 20 -22.49 -6.47 1.46
C GLN A 20 -22.74 -6.77 -0.03
N VAL A 21 -21.66 -6.94 -0.78
CA VAL A 21 -21.66 -7.24 -2.21
C VAL A 21 -20.64 -8.33 -2.51
N VAL A 22 -20.77 -9.00 -3.66
CA VAL A 22 -19.71 -9.90 -4.14
C VAL A 22 -18.74 -9.09 -4.99
N TYR A 23 -17.47 -9.12 -4.59
CA TYR A 23 -16.37 -8.38 -5.20
C TYR A 23 -15.10 -9.21 -5.11
N ASN A 24 -14.40 -9.41 -6.24
CA ASN A 24 -13.25 -10.32 -6.36
C ASN A 24 -13.56 -11.73 -5.80
N ASP A 25 -14.69 -12.31 -6.22
CA ASP A 25 -15.18 -13.65 -5.83
C ASP A 25 -15.38 -13.85 -4.31
N ARG A 26 -15.43 -12.77 -3.54
CA ARG A 26 -15.65 -12.77 -2.08
C ARG A 26 -16.81 -11.84 -1.73
N VAL A 27 -17.56 -12.21 -0.68
CA VAL A 27 -18.48 -11.27 -0.03
C VAL A 27 -17.67 -10.21 0.73
N ALA A 28 -17.84 -8.94 0.38
CA ALA A 28 -17.16 -7.80 0.98
C ALA A 28 -18.15 -6.65 1.25
N PRO A 29 -17.88 -5.79 2.24
CA PRO A 29 -18.64 -4.55 2.40
C PRO A 29 -18.39 -3.61 1.21
N LEU A 30 -19.40 -2.84 0.86
CA LEU A 30 -19.35 -1.86 -0.23
C LEU A 30 -18.29 -0.79 0.03
N ASN A 31 -17.96 -0.52 1.30
CA ASN A 31 -16.81 0.32 1.68
C ASN A 31 -15.50 -0.15 1.03
N THR A 32 -15.25 -1.46 0.92
CA THR A 32 -14.04 -1.99 0.29
C THR A 32 -14.02 -1.69 -1.19
N VAL A 33 -15.12 -1.96 -1.90
CA VAL A 33 -15.26 -1.63 -3.32
C VAL A 33 -15.07 -0.14 -3.57
N ALA A 34 -15.71 0.70 -2.73
CA ALA A 34 -15.63 2.14 -2.83
C ALA A 34 -14.20 2.66 -2.62
N THR A 35 -13.51 2.14 -1.59
CA THR A 35 -12.14 2.53 -1.25
C THR A 35 -11.18 2.12 -2.35
N ASP A 36 -11.27 0.87 -2.83
CA ASP A 36 -10.45 0.36 -3.92
C ASP A 36 -10.68 1.16 -5.20
N PHE A 37 -11.94 1.41 -5.58
CA PHE A 37 -12.30 2.20 -6.76
C PHE A 37 -11.72 3.62 -6.71
N LEU A 38 -11.94 4.33 -5.60
CA LEU A 38 -11.44 5.69 -5.44
C LEU A 38 -9.91 5.74 -5.42
N GLN A 39 -9.26 4.82 -4.68
CA GLN A 39 -7.81 4.78 -4.57
C GLN A 39 -7.15 4.41 -5.90
N LYS A 40 -7.72 3.47 -6.65
CA LYS A 40 -7.22 3.07 -7.97
C LYS A 40 -7.30 4.20 -8.98
N ILE A 41 -8.43 4.88 -9.08
CA ILE A 41 -8.67 5.86 -10.15
C ILE A 41 -8.09 7.23 -9.79
N TYR A 42 -8.34 7.70 -8.57
CA TYR A 42 -7.97 9.06 -8.13
C TYR A 42 -6.66 9.10 -7.32
N GLY A 43 -6.22 7.97 -6.76
CA GLY A 43 -4.95 7.89 -6.02
C GLY A 43 -5.00 8.44 -4.58
N ARG A 44 -6.19 8.76 -4.05
CA ARG A 44 -6.38 9.27 -2.67
C ARG A 44 -7.58 8.59 -1.99
N HIS A 45 -7.69 8.71 -0.67
CA HIS A 45 -8.80 8.12 0.12
C HIS A 45 -10.04 9.03 0.24
N SER A 46 -9.99 10.25 -0.29
CA SER A 46 -11.12 11.18 -0.33
C SER A 46 -11.05 12.07 -1.57
N TYR A 47 -12.20 12.56 -2.02
CA TYR A 47 -12.32 13.44 -3.18
C TYR A 47 -13.12 14.70 -2.80
N LYS A 48 -12.49 15.88 -2.84
CA LYS A 48 -13.13 17.17 -2.50
C LYS A 48 -13.89 17.14 -1.15
N GLY A 49 -13.39 16.40 -0.16
CA GLY A 49 -14.03 16.24 1.16
C GLY A 49 -15.10 15.14 1.24
N LEU A 50 -15.41 14.47 0.12
CA LEU A 50 -16.31 13.32 0.07
C LEU A 50 -15.59 12.02 0.44
N SER A 51 -16.31 11.13 1.13
CA SER A 51 -15.86 9.77 1.41
C SER A 51 -15.91 8.88 0.15
N ALA A 52 -15.23 7.75 0.19
CA ALA A 52 -15.21 6.81 -0.93
C ALA A 52 -16.61 6.34 -1.33
N GLU A 53 -17.50 6.10 -0.37
CA GLU A 53 -18.88 5.65 -0.61
C GLU A 53 -19.73 6.74 -1.26
N GLN A 54 -19.54 8.00 -0.88
CA GLN A 54 -20.23 9.13 -1.51
C GLN A 54 -19.80 9.27 -2.97
N VAL A 55 -18.51 9.07 -3.26
CA VAL A 55 -17.97 9.08 -4.63
C VAL A 55 -18.55 7.92 -5.44
N LEU A 56 -18.48 6.69 -4.91
CA LEU A 56 -18.99 5.51 -5.60
C LEU A 56 -20.49 5.64 -5.89
N TYR A 57 -21.28 6.08 -4.90
CA TYR A 57 -22.70 6.35 -5.09
C TYR A 57 -22.94 7.43 -6.15
N GLY A 58 -22.14 8.50 -6.13
CA GLY A 58 -22.24 9.58 -7.13
C GLY A 58 -22.07 9.06 -8.56
N TRP A 59 -21.04 8.23 -8.78
CA TRP A 59 -20.80 7.59 -10.09
C TRP A 59 -21.97 6.70 -10.53
N ILE A 60 -22.56 5.93 -9.61
CA ILE A 60 -23.71 5.06 -9.92
C ILE A 60 -24.97 5.88 -10.22
N ALA A 61 -25.26 6.90 -9.40
CA ALA A 61 -26.52 7.63 -9.46
C ALA A 61 -26.55 8.72 -10.54
N ARG A 62 -25.40 9.30 -10.87
CA ARG A 62 -25.27 10.46 -11.80
C ARG A 62 -24.00 10.35 -12.65
N PRO A 63 -23.80 9.27 -13.42
CA PRO A 63 -22.57 9.08 -14.21
C PRO A 63 -22.31 10.25 -15.18
N GLU A 64 -23.35 10.89 -15.71
CA GLU A 64 -23.23 12.03 -16.64
C GLU A 64 -22.48 13.22 -16.03
N VAL A 65 -22.70 13.49 -14.74
CA VAL A 65 -22.01 14.57 -14.03
C VAL A 65 -20.57 14.17 -13.72
N TRP A 66 -20.34 12.89 -13.41
CA TRP A 66 -19.02 12.40 -13.01
C TRP A 66 -18.07 12.19 -14.20
N LYS A 67 -18.59 11.87 -15.38
CA LYS A 67 -17.81 11.73 -16.62
C LYS A 67 -17.06 13.01 -17.02
N SER A 68 -17.60 14.17 -16.68
CA SER A 68 -16.99 15.49 -16.91
C SER A 68 -16.06 15.96 -15.77
N GLN A 69 -16.03 15.26 -14.62
CA GLN A 69 -15.13 15.61 -13.52
C GLN A 69 -13.71 15.13 -13.80
N HIS A 70 -12.72 15.98 -13.54
CA HIS A 70 -11.30 15.61 -13.53
C HIS A 70 -11.03 14.66 -12.35
N PHE A 71 -11.13 13.36 -12.61
CA PHE A 71 -11.16 12.30 -11.60
C PHE A 71 -10.10 11.22 -11.86
N ILE A 72 -9.73 10.96 -13.12
CA ILE A 72 -8.81 9.89 -13.49
C ILE A 72 -7.37 10.39 -13.38
N GLN A 73 -6.57 9.84 -12.46
CA GLN A 73 -5.17 10.25 -12.28
C GLN A 73 -4.26 9.66 -13.37
N ILE A 74 -3.53 10.53 -14.08
CA ILE A 74 -2.52 10.16 -15.07
C ILE A 74 -1.15 10.66 -14.59
N LYS A 75 -0.36 9.79 -13.94
CA LYS A 75 0.96 10.16 -13.38
C LYS A 75 2.01 10.46 -14.46
N HIS A 76 1.91 9.79 -15.62
CA HIS A 76 2.92 9.86 -16.68
C HIS A 76 2.77 11.12 -17.55
N ALA A 77 3.64 12.11 -17.35
CA ALA A 77 3.57 13.40 -18.05
C ALA A 77 3.66 13.32 -19.59
N PRO A 78 4.48 12.45 -20.21
CA PRO A 78 4.49 12.31 -21.67
C PRO A 78 3.16 11.81 -22.24
N LEU A 79 2.49 10.89 -21.54
CA LEU A 79 1.17 10.39 -21.95
C LEU A 79 0.12 11.50 -21.89
N ARG A 80 0.14 12.31 -20.82
CA ARG A 80 -0.75 13.48 -20.69
C ARG A 80 -0.60 14.45 -21.86
N LYS A 81 0.64 14.80 -22.22
CA LYS A 81 0.94 15.67 -23.37
C LYS A 81 0.38 15.11 -24.67
N ARG A 82 0.51 13.80 -24.90
CA ARG A 82 0.01 13.14 -26.12
C ARG A 82 -1.52 13.13 -26.19
N LEU A 83 -2.20 13.04 -25.05
CA LEU A 83 -3.66 13.09 -24.96
C LEU A 83 -4.23 14.53 -24.97
N GLY A 84 -3.36 15.54 -24.94
CA GLY A 84 -3.76 16.95 -24.85
C GLY A 84 -4.20 17.39 -23.45
N ILE A 85 -3.86 16.61 -22.41
CA ILE A 85 -4.27 16.85 -21.03
C ILE A 85 -3.15 17.60 -20.31
N THR A 86 -3.45 18.78 -19.76
CA THR A 86 -2.48 19.63 -19.05
C THR A 86 -2.40 19.29 -17.55
N SER A 87 -3.51 18.85 -16.98
CA SER A 87 -3.70 18.53 -15.56
C SER A 87 -3.26 17.10 -15.22
N GLU A 88 -2.88 16.83 -13.97
CA GLU A 88 -2.60 15.46 -13.50
C GLU A 88 -3.84 14.54 -13.53
N TYR A 89 -5.02 15.14 -13.44
CA TYR A 89 -6.31 14.45 -13.49
C TYR A 89 -7.00 14.72 -14.82
N ALA A 90 -7.63 13.70 -15.38
CA ALA A 90 -8.40 13.77 -16.61
C ALA A 90 -9.88 13.49 -16.34
N ALA A 91 -10.75 14.07 -17.14
CA ALA A 91 -12.15 13.67 -17.20
C ALA A 91 -12.32 12.42 -18.07
N MET A 92 -13.36 11.63 -17.83
CA MET A 92 -13.64 10.45 -18.66
C MET A 92 -13.93 10.85 -20.11
N GLU A 93 -14.66 11.95 -20.31
CA GLU A 93 -14.98 12.49 -21.64
C GLU A 93 -13.72 12.90 -22.43
N GLU A 94 -12.67 13.38 -21.76
CA GLU A 94 -11.41 13.76 -22.40
C GLU A 94 -10.64 12.56 -22.97
N LEU A 95 -10.97 11.33 -22.56
CA LEU A 95 -10.38 10.11 -23.10
C LEU A 95 -11.04 9.65 -24.41
N PHE A 96 -12.14 10.29 -24.81
CA PHE A 96 -12.83 10.03 -26.07
C PHE A 96 -12.67 11.23 -27.01
N SER A 97 -12.60 10.95 -28.31
CA SER A 97 -12.65 11.98 -29.36
C SER A 97 -14.08 12.48 -29.55
N ALA A 98 -14.24 13.62 -30.25
CA ALA A 98 -15.56 14.16 -30.59
C ALA A 98 -16.46 13.15 -31.33
N ASP A 99 -15.87 12.25 -32.11
CA ASP A 99 -16.56 11.17 -32.82
C ASP A 99 -16.89 9.95 -31.93
N GLY A 100 -16.65 10.03 -30.61
CA GLY A 100 -16.86 8.93 -29.66
C GLY A 100 -15.79 7.84 -29.66
N LYS A 101 -14.72 7.98 -30.47
CA LYS A 101 -13.62 7.01 -30.52
C LYS A 101 -12.72 7.13 -29.29
N TYR A 102 -12.33 5.99 -28.72
CA TYR A 102 -11.46 5.93 -27.55
C TYR A 102 -9.99 6.23 -27.91
N LYS A 103 -9.38 7.23 -27.28
CA LYS A 103 -8.06 7.76 -27.66
C LYS A 103 -6.90 6.79 -27.43
N LEU A 104 -7.05 5.78 -26.57
CA LEU A 104 -6.01 4.77 -26.34
C LEU A 104 -6.03 3.61 -27.35
N MET A 105 -7.13 3.43 -28.09
CA MET A 105 -7.27 2.37 -29.09
C MET A 105 -6.14 2.31 -30.14
N PRO A 106 -5.63 3.43 -30.70
CA PRO A 106 -4.47 3.38 -31.60
C PRO A 106 -3.14 3.06 -30.90
N MET A 107 -3.09 3.08 -29.56
CA MET A 107 -1.87 2.89 -28.75
C MET A 107 -1.73 1.47 -28.18
N VAL A 108 -2.60 0.53 -28.54
CA VAL A 108 -2.61 -0.86 -28.03
C VAL A 108 -1.28 -1.59 -28.28
N HIS A 109 -0.61 -1.33 -29.40
CA HIS A 109 0.72 -1.91 -29.67
C HIS A 109 1.81 -1.37 -28.73
N GLU A 110 1.72 -0.11 -28.31
CA GLU A 110 2.64 0.47 -27.34
C GLU A 110 2.33 -0.02 -25.93
N GLU A 111 1.05 -0.27 -25.62
CA GLU A 111 0.62 -0.87 -24.36
C GLU A 111 1.30 -2.21 -24.07
N GLN A 112 1.60 -3.00 -25.10
CA GLN A 112 2.30 -4.29 -24.96
C GLN A 112 3.80 -4.14 -24.64
N LYS A 113 4.39 -2.96 -24.85
CA LYS A 113 5.82 -2.72 -24.54
C LYS A 113 6.03 -2.70 -23.03
N HIS A 114 7.17 -3.26 -22.61
CA HIS A 114 7.62 -3.26 -21.21
C HIS A 114 8.39 -1.98 -20.84
N ASP A 115 7.98 -0.83 -21.39
CA ASP A 115 8.54 0.47 -21.09
C ASP A 115 7.59 1.32 -20.22
N ALA A 116 8.05 2.49 -19.79
CA ALA A 116 7.27 3.38 -18.93
C ALA A 116 5.98 3.87 -19.62
N MET A 117 5.99 4.03 -20.95
CA MET A 117 4.83 4.49 -21.73
C MET A 117 3.77 3.39 -21.83
N GLY A 118 4.15 2.17 -22.19
CA GLY A 118 3.24 1.02 -22.26
C GLY A 118 2.58 0.73 -20.92
N LYS A 119 3.34 0.80 -19.82
CA LYS A 119 2.77 0.69 -18.46
C LYS A 119 1.75 1.80 -18.16
N ALA A 120 2.04 3.03 -18.55
CA ALA A 120 1.14 4.17 -18.32
C ALA A 120 -0.16 4.07 -19.13
N ILE A 121 -0.08 3.59 -20.38
CA ILE A 121 -1.25 3.35 -21.24
C ILE A 121 -2.14 2.27 -20.60
N ARG A 122 -1.55 1.14 -20.19
CA ARG A 122 -2.25 0.04 -19.54
C ARG A 122 -2.93 0.47 -18.23
N GLU A 123 -2.23 1.24 -17.40
CA GLU A 123 -2.78 1.76 -16.15
C GLU A 123 -3.97 2.71 -16.41
N LEU A 124 -3.89 3.55 -17.44
CA LEU A 124 -4.99 4.43 -17.82
C LEU A 124 -6.18 3.65 -18.38
N ASP A 125 -5.91 2.65 -19.21
CA ASP A 125 -6.95 1.78 -19.78
C ASP A 125 -7.70 1.00 -18.69
N GLU A 126 -6.96 0.42 -17.74
CA GLU A 126 -7.54 -0.26 -16.58
C GLU A 126 -8.48 0.68 -15.79
N LYS A 127 -8.07 1.93 -15.53
CA LYS A 127 -8.91 2.91 -14.82
C LYS A 127 -10.18 3.25 -15.59
N ALA A 128 -10.07 3.46 -16.90
CA ALA A 128 -11.24 3.74 -17.76
C ALA A 128 -12.18 2.53 -17.80
N GLY A 129 -11.63 1.31 -17.94
CA GLY A 129 -12.38 0.06 -17.89
C GLY A 129 -13.15 -0.12 -16.58
N LEU A 130 -12.54 0.19 -15.44
CA LEU A 130 -13.22 0.11 -14.12
C LEU A 130 -14.39 1.08 -13.99
N ILE A 131 -14.27 2.29 -14.56
CA ILE A 131 -15.40 3.24 -14.61
C ILE A 131 -16.52 2.66 -15.48
N LEU A 132 -16.18 2.10 -16.65
CA LEU A 132 -17.16 1.48 -17.54
C LEU A 132 -17.86 0.30 -16.86
N MET A 133 -17.12 -0.58 -16.18
CA MET A 133 -17.65 -1.70 -15.40
C MET A 133 -18.60 -1.23 -14.30
N LEU A 134 -18.25 -0.15 -13.59
CA LEU A 134 -19.13 0.44 -12.58
C LEU A 134 -20.43 0.95 -13.21
N THR A 135 -20.35 1.70 -14.30
CA THR A 135 -21.54 2.24 -14.99
C THR A 135 -22.40 1.16 -15.65
N SER A 136 -21.81 0.00 -15.95
CA SER A 136 -22.49 -1.15 -16.54
C SER A 136 -23.00 -2.14 -15.49
N ASN A 137 -22.85 -1.84 -14.19
CA ASN A 137 -23.19 -2.71 -13.06
C ASN A 137 -22.48 -4.08 -13.08
N THR A 138 -21.27 -4.16 -13.65
CA THR A 138 -20.47 -5.40 -13.69
C THR A 138 -19.28 -5.38 -12.74
N LEU A 139 -18.98 -4.24 -12.09
CA LEU A 139 -17.86 -4.13 -11.15
C LEU A 139 -18.02 -5.02 -9.90
N PHE A 140 -19.24 -5.14 -9.41
CA PHE A 140 -19.61 -5.97 -8.26
C PHE A 140 -21.03 -6.48 -8.46
N THR A 141 -21.37 -7.59 -7.82
CA THR A 141 -22.71 -8.18 -7.94
C THR A 141 -23.44 -8.17 -6.59
N PRO A 142 -24.78 -8.06 -6.58
CA PRO A 142 -25.55 -8.21 -5.36
C PRO A 142 -25.42 -9.64 -4.83
N ILE A 143 -25.47 -9.78 -3.51
CA ILE A 143 -25.45 -11.09 -2.86
C ILE A 143 -26.75 -11.82 -3.17
N ALA A 144 -26.64 -13.09 -3.58
CA ALA A 144 -27.82 -13.94 -3.74
C ALA A 144 -28.46 -14.21 -2.37
N PRO A 145 -29.79 -14.27 -2.25
CA PRO A 145 -30.47 -14.47 -0.96
C PRO A 145 -30.05 -15.74 -0.19
N SER A 146 -29.48 -16.73 -0.89
CA SER A 146 -29.00 -18.00 -0.35
C SER A 146 -27.51 -18.01 0.03
N SER A 147 -26.76 -16.96 -0.28
CA SER A 147 -25.33 -16.89 0.02
C SER A 147 -25.06 -16.52 1.48
N PRO A 148 -24.01 -17.07 2.11
CA PRO A 148 -23.66 -16.72 3.48
C PRO A 148 -23.27 -15.24 3.57
N HIS A 149 -23.97 -14.52 4.45
CA HIS A 149 -23.62 -13.15 4.79
C HIS A 149 -22.43 -13.11 5.76
N LEU A 150 -21.63 -12.05 5.66
CA LEU A 150 -20.60 -11.76 6.65
C LEU A 150 -21.25 -11.40 7.99
N SER A 151 -20.61 -11.81 9.08
CA SER A 151 -20.98 -11.35 10.42
C SER A 151 -20.72 -9.85 10.59
N ASP A 152 -21.51 -9.19 11.43
CA ASP A 152 -21.35 -7.76 11.70
C ASP A 152 -19.95 -7.40 12.21
N ALA A 153 -19.34 -8.28 13.01
CA ALA A 153 -17.97 -8.10 13.50
C ALA A 153 -16.94 -8.10 12.36
N CYS A 154 -17.12 -8.96 11.34
CA CYS A 154 -16.24 -9.00 10.18
C CYS A 154 -16.39 -7.74 9.31
N VAL A 155 -17.64 -7.28 9.10
CA VAL A 155 -17.93 -6.03 8.37
C VAL A 155 -17.27 -4.83 9.06
N GLU A 156 -17.43 -4.69 10.37
CA GLU A 156 -16.81 -3.60 11.12
C GLU A 156 -15.29 -3.70 11.14
N ALA A 157 -14.73 -4.91 11.28
CA ALA A 157 -13.29 -5.14 11.20
C ALA A 157 -12.71 -4.69 9.85
N GLU A 158 -13.41 -4.97 8.75
CA GLU A 158 -12.99 -4.57 7.40
C GLU A 158 -13.11 -3.05 7.19
N ILE A 159 -14.17 -2.42 7.68
CA ILE A 159 -14.33 -0.95 7.62
C ILE A 159 -13.23 -0.26 8.43
N VAL A 160 -12.93 -0.75 9.64
CA VAL A 160 -11.84 -0.23 10.49
C VAL A 160 -10.48 -0.41 9.80
N TYR A 161 -10.24 -1.57 9.19
CA TYR A 161 -9.03 -1.83 8.42
C TYR A 161 -8.83 -0.82 7.28
N ASN A 162 -9.88 -0.58 6.49
CA ASN A 162 -9.81 0.34 5.35
C ASN A 162 -9.66 1.81 5.76
N LYS A 163 -10.20 2.18 6.93
CA LYS A 163 -10.14 3.56 7.44
C LYS A 163 -8.76 3.96 7.95
N ILE A 164 -8.01 3.01 8.51
CA ILE A 164 -6.70 3.28 9.11
C ILE A 164 -5.62 3.09 8.04
N PRO A 165 -4.86 4.15 7.65
CA PRO A 165 -3.74 4.02 6.70
C PRO A 165 -2.52 3.40 7.40
N ALA A 166 -2.66 2.17 7.89
CA ALA A 166 -1.73 1.55 8.82
C ALA A 166 -0.33 1.37 8.23
N THR A 167 -0.25 0.90 6.97
CA THR A 167 1.04 0.72 6.28
C THR A 167 1.76 2.04 6.05
N LYS A 168 1.02 3.12 5.78
CA LYS A 168 1.58 4.48 5.66
C LYS A 168 2.23 4.93 6.97
N ILE A 169 1.52 4.77 8.09
CA ILE A 169 2.02 5.13 9.41
C ILE A 169 3.25 4.29 9.75
N LEU A 170 3.18 2.98 9.55
CA LEU A 170 4.27 2.04 9.84
C LEU A 170 5.56 2.37 9.08
N PHE A 171 5.50 2.61 7.77
CA PHE A 171 6.72 2.90 7.01
C PHE A 171 7.32 4.27 7.37
N ILE A 172 6.49 5.30 7.60
CA ILE A 172 6.96 6.64 7.99
C ILE A 172 7.68 6.57 9.33
N VAL A 173 7.05 5.94 10.33
CA VAL A 173 7.64 5.77 11.66
C VAL A 173 8.95 5.00 11.56
N ASN A 174 8.97 3.88 10.83
CA ASN A 174 10.16 3.04 10.74
C ASN A 174 11.32 3.71 9.98
N LEU A 175 11.06 4.40 8.87
CA LEU A 175 12.10 5.13 8.15
C LEU A 175 12.62 6.33 8.96
N ALA A 176 11.73 7.13 9.56
CA ALA A 176 12.12 8.28 10.36
C ALA A 176 12.97 7.87 11.56
N MET A 177 12.51 6.86 12.31
CA MET A 177 13.25 6.30 13.44
C MET A 177 14.53 5.56 13.01
N GLY A 178 14.56 4.98 11.82
CA GLY A 178 15.74 4.36 11.23
C GLY A 178 16.86 5.36 10.99
N PHE A 179 16.55 6.46 10.29
CA PHE A 179 17.53 7.53 10.09
C PHE A 179 17.93 8.16 11.42
N PHE A 180 16.97 8.47 12.30
CA PHE A 180 17.25 9.04 13.62
C PHE A 180 18.19 8.15 14.46
N SER A 181 17.88 6.85 14.57
CA SER A 181 18.70 5.89 15.32
C SER A 181 20.06 5.64 14.67
N PHE A 182 20.16 5.71 13.34
CA PHE A 182 21.43 5.61 12.61
C PHE A 182 22.36 6.80 12.91
N PHE A 183 21.84 8.03 12.85
CA PHE A 183 22.63 9.23 13.19
C PHE A 183 23.00 9.26 14.67
N LEU A 184 22.10 8.84 15.56
CA LEU A 184 22.44 8.69 16.99
C LEU A 184 23.55 7.66 17.21
N PHE A 185 23.55 6.55 16.49
CA PHE A 185 24.62 5.55 16.54
C PHE A 185 25.95 6.12 16.06
N MET A 186 25.95 6.85 14.94
CA MET A 186 27.16 7.47 14.40
C MET A 186 27.73 8.55 15.35
N ALA A 187 26.85 9.40 15.90
CA ALA A 187 27.24 10.37 16.93
C ALA A 187 27.78 9.71 18.21
N ASN A 188 27.37 8.46 18.49
CA ASN A 188 27.89 7.70 19.61
C ASN A 188 29.38 7.40 19.49
N ILE A 189 29.85 7.18 18.27
CA ILE A 189 31.26 6.91 17.99
C ILE A 189 32.10 8.19 18.15
N SER A 190 31.55 9.37 17.83
CA SER A 190 32.34 10.61 17.70
C SER A 190 32.40 11.51 18.94
N PHE A 191 31.42 11.48 19.85
CA PHE A 191 31.36 12.47 20.95
C PHE A 191 31.03 11.82 22.30
N GLU A 192 31.92 11.82 23.28
CA GLU A 192 31.70 11.09 24.56
C GLU A 192 30.82 11.83 25.59
N ARG A 193 30.45 13.09 25.32
CA ARG A 193 29.98 14.06 26.34
C ARG A 193 28.51 13.89 26.79
N TRP A 194 27.71 13.03 26.14
CA TRP A 194 26.24 12.92 26.35
C TRP A 194 25.74 11.47 26.58
N GLN A 195 26.49 10.64 27.32
CA GLN A 195 26.22 9.21 27.48
C GLN A 195 24.83 8.86 28.07
N ARG A 196 24.33 9.59 29.08
CA ARG A 196 23.00 9.30 29.70
C ARG A 196 21.82 9.53 28.75
N ALA A 197 21.79 10.69 28.08
CA ALA A 197 20.74 11.03 27.13
C ALA A 197 20.67 10.02 25.97
N ARG A 198 21.83 9.51 25.53
CA ARG A 198 21.92 8.50 24.48
C ARG A 198 21.41 7.12 24.89
N ARG A 199 21.70 6.67 26.11
CA ARG A 199 21.16 5.40 26.63
C ARG A 199 19.64 5.45 26.67
N ILE A 200 19.06 6.57 27.12
CA ILE A 200 17.62 6.79 27.12
C ILE A 200 17.07 6.75 25.68
N ALA A 201 17.72 7.44 24.74
CA ALA A 201 17.32 7.45 23.33
C ALA A 201 17.38 6.05 22.68
N GLN A 202 18.38 5.23 23.02
CA GLN A 202 18.49 3.85 22.52
C GLN A 202 17.38 2.95 23.08
N VAL A 203 17.10 3.01 24.38
CA VAL A 203 16.00 2.24 24.99
C VAL A 203 14.65 2.69 24.42
N ALA A 204 14.44 3.99 24.25
CA ALA A 204 13.25 4.54 23.59
C ALA A 204 13.11 4.03 22.15
N SER A 205 14.21 3.97 21.39
CA SER A 205 14.20 3.45 20.01
C SER A 205 13.81 1.96 19.96
N VAL A 206 14.29 1.14 20.90
CA VAL A 206 13.85 -0.27 21.03
C VAL A 206 12.36 -0.35 21.36
N GLY A 207 11.87 0.50 22.27
CA GLY A 207 10.45 0.57 22.62
C GLY A 207 9.57 0.93 21.41
N VAL A 208 9.97 1.94 20.63
CA VAL A 208 9.26 2.34 19.40
C VAL A 208 9.30 1.22 18.35
N PHE A 209 10.43 0.53 18.19
CA PHE A 209 10.53 -0.60 17.27
C PHE A 209 9.60 -1.76 17.68
N GLY A 210 9.57 -2.08 18.98
CA GLY A 210 8.65 -3.06 19.55
C GLY A 210 7.18 -2.69 19.35
N ALA A 211 6.83 -1.43 19.56
CA ALA A 211 5.47 -0.92 19.31
C ALA A 211 5.11 -0.96 17.82
N SER A 212 6.05 -0.64 16.92
CA SER A 212 5.82 -0.80 15.48
C SER A 212 5.63 -2.27 15.10
N PHE A 213 6.36 -3.19 15.72
CA PHE A 213 6.24 -4.62 15.45
C PHE A 213 4.88 -5.16 15.89
N THR A 214 4.43 -4.82 17.09
CA THR A 214 3.11 -5.22 17.58
C THR A 214 1.99 -4.62 16.73
N PHE A 215 2.12 -3.35 16.33
CA PHE A 215 1.14 -2.74 15.43
C PHE A 215 1.11 -3.42 14.05
N ALA A 216 2.26 -3.75 13.47
CA ALA A 216 2.33 -4.50 12.21
C ALA A 216 1.71 -5.89 12.32
N LEU A 217 1.95 -6.62 13.43
CA LEU A 217 1.32 -7.90 13.71
C LEU A 217 -0.20 -7.78 13.84
N LEU A 218 -0.71 -6.76 14.52
CA LEU A 218 -2.15 -6.50 14.64
C LEU A 218 -2.80 -6.23 13.28
N VAL A 219 -2.15 -5.42 12.43
CA VAL A 219 -2.62 -5.13 11.07
C VAL A 219 -2.65 -6.41 10.23
N TYR A 220 -1.62 -7.25 10.33
CA TYR A 220 -1.56 -8.53 9.63
C TYR A 220 -2.63 -9.52 10.14
N ALA A 221 -2.82 -9.62 11.46
CA ALA A 221 -3.86 -10.44 12.06
C ALA A 221 -5.27 -9.98 11.67
N LEU A 222 -5.52 -8.67 11.66
CA LEU A 222 -6.78 -8.09 11.19
C LEU A 222 -7.03 -8.43 9.71
N ARG A 223 -5.98 -8.35 8.88
CA ARG A 223 -6.06 -8.73 7.47
C ARG A 223 -6.33 -10.23 7.28
N TRP A 224 -5.75 -11.08 8.12
CA TRP A 224 -6.04 -12.52 8.12
C TRP A 224 -7.50 -12.78 8.49
N TYR A 225 -7.99 -12.15 9.56
CA TYR A 225 -9.38 -12.28 10.00
C TYR A 225 -10.38 -11.85 8.92
N VAL A 226 -10.18 -10.67 8.33
CA VAL A 226 -11.05 -10.13 7.26
C VAL A 226 -10.97 -10.96 5.97
N GLY A 227 -9.77 -11.40 5.60
CA GLY A 227 -9.56 -12.17 4.38
C GLY A 227 -10.04 -13.62 4.45
N GLY A 228 -10.21 -14.18 5.66
CA GLY A 228 -10.53 -15.60 5.86
C GLY A 228 -9.44 -16.57 5.35
N ARG A 229 -8.28 -16.05 4.95
CA ARG A 229 -7.14 -16.79 4.39
C ARG A 229 -5.84 -16.19 4.89
N VAL A 230 -4.76 -16.97 4.78
CA VAL A 230 -3.41 -16.48 5.08
C VAL A 230 -3.07 -15.31 4.13
N PRO A 231 -2.68 -14.12 4.64
CA PRO A 231 -2.34 -12.96 3.83
C PRO A 231 -1.00 -13.14 3.09
N LEU A 232 -1.03 -13.87 1.97
CA LEU A 232 0.13 -14.12 1.11
C LEU A 232 -0.19 -13.99 -0.38
N SER A 233 -1.41 -13.57 -0.75
CA SER A 233 -1.88 -13.74 -2.14
C SER A 233 -1.34 -12.71 -3.11
N ASN A 234 -0.87 -11.56 -2.62
CA ASN A 234 -0.44 -10.44 -3.46
C ASN A 234 0.84 -9.81 -2.92
N GLY A 235 1.48 -8.98 -3.76
CA GLY A 235 2.72 -8.29 -3.41
C GLY A 235 2.61 -7.37 -2.18
N TYR A 236 1.41 -6.85 -1.91
CA TYR A 236 1.15 -6.03 -0.71
C TYR A 236 1.28 -6.86 0.57
N GLU A 237 0.57 -7.98 0.62
CA GLU A 237 0.49 -8.91 1.75
C GLU A 237 1.84 -9.59 2.00
N THR A 238 2.54 -10.00 0.94
CA THR A 238 3.87 -10.62 1.07
C THR A 238 4.91 -9.63 1.60
N MET A 239 4.90 -8.37 1.16
CA MET A 239 5.80 -7.34 1.70
C MET A 239 5.46 -6.97 3.15
N LEU A 240 4.19 -7.01 3.54
CA LEU A 240 3.81 -6.81 4.94
C LEU A 240 4.35 -7.94 5.82
N LEU A 241 4.21 -9.21 5.40
CA LEU A 241 4.82 -10.34 6.11
C LEU A 241 6.34 -10.21 6.18
N MET A 242 6.97 -9.81 5.08
CA MET A 242 8.42 -9.61 5.02
C MET A 242 8.92 -8.64 6.08
N ALA A 243 8.25 -7.49 6.21
CA ALA A 243 8.58 -6.50 7.21
C ALA A 243 8.45 -7.07 8.62
N ILE A 244 7.40 -7.83 8.91
CA ILE A 244 7.18 -8.48 10.22
C ILE A 244 8.31 -9.47 10.53
N LEU A 245 8.74 -10.28 9.56
CA LEU A 245 9.85 -11.23 9.74
C LEU A 245 11.18 -10.51 10.02
N LEU A 246 11.48 -9.46 9.26
CA LEU A 246 12.68 -8.62 9.49
C LEU A 246 12.65 -7.95 10.87
N MET A 247 11.49 -7.47 11.29
CA MET A 247 11.31 -6.86 12.61
C MET A 247 11.45 -7.88 13.73
N ALA A 248 10.90 -9.09 13.59
CA ALA A 248 11.06 -10.18 14.55
C ALA A 248 12.52 -10.59 14.71
N ILE A 249 13.25 -10.75 13.60
CA ILE A 249 14.67 -11.12 13.61
C ILE A 249 15.52 -9.99 14.22
N THR A 250 15.20 -8.74 13.90
CA THR A 250 15.88 -7.59 14.51
C THR A 250 15.62 -7.56 16.02
N LEU A 251 14.39 -7.77 16.48
CA LEU A 251 14.05 -7.77 17.91
C LEU A 251 14.76 -8.87 18.69
N THR A 252 14.86 -10.07 18.13
CA THR A 252 15.52 -11.20 18.81
C THR A 252 17.05 -11.01 18.87
N MET A 253 17.65 -10.47 17.80
CA MET A 253 19.10 -10.33 17.68
C MET A 253 19.66 -8.99 18.20
N HIS A 254 18.83 -7.95 18.41
CA HIS A 254 19.33 -6.63 18.86
C HIS A 254 20.07 -6.70 20.19
N ARG A 255 19.77 -7.68 21.06
CA ARG A 255 20.42 -7.83 22.37
C ARG A 255 21.87 -8.26 22.22
N ARG A 256 22.17 -9.01 21.16
CA ARG A 256 23.52 -9.45 20.81
C ARG A 256 24.24 -8.39 19.98
N PHE A 257 23.54 -7.74 19.05
CA PHE A 257 24.12 -6.76 18.12
C PHE A 257 23.33 -5.44 18.17
N PRO A 258 23.71 -4.46 19.01
CA PRO A 258 22.97 -3.21 19.17
C PRO A 258 22.88 -2.35 17.89
N TYR A 259 23.89 -2.42 17.02
CA TYR A 259 23.90 -1.74 15.72
C TYR A 259 22.92 -2.35 14.70
N LEU A 260 22.31 -3.49 15.00
CA LEU A 260 21.27 -4.08 14.15
C LEU A 260 19.99 -3.22 14.10
N LEU A 261 19.70 -2.48 15.18
CA LEU A 261 18.44 -1.78 15.34
C LEU A 261 18.20 -0.68 14.27
N PRO A 262 19.13 0.24 13.97
CA PRO A 262 18.92 1.24 12.92
C PRO A 262 18.67 0.64 11.53
N PHE A 263 19.41 -0.40 11.17
CA PHE A 263 19.22 -1.08 9.89
C PHE A 263 17.94 -1.92 9.86
N GLY A 264 17.52 -2.49 11.00
CA GLY A 264 16.23 -3.16 11.10
C GLY A 264 15.07 -2.19 10.88
N PHE A 265 15.14 -0.98 11.45
CA PHE A 265 14.20 0.11 11.15
C PHE A 265 14.21 0.51 9.67
N LEU A 266 15.39 0.73 9.08
CA LEU A 266 15.51 1.12 7.68
C LEU A 266 14.98 0.04 6.73
N LEU A 267 15.42 -1.22 6.91
CA LEU A 267 15.05 -2.30 6.01
C LEU A 267 13.56 -2.64 6.12
N SER A 268 13.02 -2.76 7.34
CA SER A 268 11.57 -2.93 7.54
C SER A 268 10.78 -1.73 7.01
N GLY A 269 11.29 -0.50 7.19
CA GLY A 269 10.69 0.72 6.65
C GLY A 269 10.62 0.74 5.13
N PHE A 270 11.70 0.36 4.42
CA PHE A 270 11.70 0.24 2.96
C PHE A 270 10.77 -0.88 2.48
N THR A 271 10.75 -2.03 3.15
CA THR A 271 9.81 -3.10 2.82
C THR A 271 8.35 -2.68 3.02
N LEU A 272 8.04 -1.96 4.10
CA LEU A 272 6.71 -1.40 4.35
C LEU A 272 6.34 -0.29 3.35
N LEU A 273 7.31 0.49 2.86
CA LEU A 273 7.09 1.45 1.78
C LEU A 273 6.67 0.71 0.50
N VAL A 274 7.34 -0.39 0.15
CA VAL A 274 6.95 -1.19 -1.02
C VAL A 274 5.56 -1.81 -0.83
N SER A 275 5.24 -2.29 0.38
CA SER A 275 3.88 -2.72 0.73
C SER A 275 2.88 -1.58 0.52
N HIS A 276 3.14 -0.39 1.07
CA HIS A 276 2.27 0.78 0.88
C HIS A 276 2.05 1.11 -0.60
N LEU A 277 3.10 1.12 -1.43
CA LEU A 277 2.97 1.33 -2.87
C LEU A 277 2.11 0.27 -3.56
N GLY A 278 2.21 -0.99 -3.13
CA GLY A 278 1.33 -2.08 -3.58
C GLY A 278 -0.13 -1.85 -3.21
N SER A 279 -0.42 -1.34 -2.01
CA SER A 279 -1.79 -1.02 -1.58
C SER A 279 -2.43 0.13 -2.36
N MET A 280 -1.62 1.05 -2.91
CA MET A 280 -2.10 2.19 -3.70
C MET A 280 -2.57 1.82 -5.10
N ASN A 281 -2.33 0.59 -5.54
CA ASN A 281 -2.77 0.08 -6.83
C ASN A 281 -3.51 -1.26 -6.66
N PRO A 282 -4.71 -1.25 -6.04
CA PRO A 282 -5.45 -2.48 -5.79
C PRO A 282 -5.74 -3.20 -7.11
N GLN A 283 -5.65 -4.53 -7.07
CA GLN A 283 -5.98 -5.38 -8.21
C GLN A 283 -7.48 -5.61 -8.17
N ILE A 284 -8.19 -5.00 -9.12
CA ILE A 284 -9.66 -5.06 -9.22
C ILE A 284 -10.09 -6.00 -10.34
N THR A 285 -9.19 -6.33 -11.28
CA THR A 285 -9.41 -7.36 -12.30
C THR A 285 -8.97 -8.73 -11.77
N PRO A 286 -9.73 -9.80 -12.06
CA PRO A 286 -9.38 -11.15 -11.62
C PRO A 286 -8.06 -11.58 -12.28
N LEU A 287 -7.12 -12.11 -11.48
CA LEU A 287 -5.87 -12.66 -12.01
C LEU A 287 -6.17 -13.97 -12.75
N MET A 288 -5.30 -14.35 -13.68
CA MET A 288 -5.37 -15.68 -14.29
C MET A 288 -5.26 -16.78 -13.20
N PRO A 289 -6.06 -17.86 -13.26
CA PRO A 289 -6.17 -18.87 -12.19
C PRO A 289 -4.84 -19.48 -11.72
N VAL A 290 -3.84 -19.52 -12.60
CA VAL A 290 -2.49 -20.06 -12.31
C VAL A 290 -1.76 -19.27 -11.23
N LEU A 291 -2.01 -17.96 -11.09
CA LEU A 291 -1.38 -17.10 -10.08
C LEU A 291 -2.03 -17.22 -8.69
N HIS A 292 -3.16 -17.92 -8.58
CA HIS A 292 -3.86 -18.15 -7.32
C HIS A 292 -3.37 -19.39 -6.55
N SER A 293 -2.38 -20.12 -7.07
CA SER A 293 -1.88 -21.33 -6.41
C SER A 293 -1.22 -21.00 -5.06
N PRO A 294 -1.70 -21.58 -3.94
CA PRO A 294 -1.10 -21.38 -2.61
C PRO A 294 0.38 -21.75 -2.58
N LEU A 295 0.80 -22.75 -3.36
CA LEU A 295 2.19 -23.20 -3.43
C LEU A 295 3.10 -22.15 -4.06
N LEU A 296 2.63 -21.48 -5.13
CA LEU A 296 3.39 -20.41 -5.78
C LEU A 296 3.57 -19.22 -4.84
N SER A 297 2.49 -18.85 -4.14
CA SER A 297 2.49 -17.78 -3.15
C SER A 297 3.47 -18.05 -1.99
N ILE A 298 3.45 -19.26 -1.43
CA ILE A 298 4.40 -19.69 -0.39
C ILE A 298 5.84 -19.65 -0.93
N HIS A 299 6.08 -20.25 -2.10
CA HIS A 299 7.39 -20.29 -2.73
C HIS A 299 8.01 -18.89 -2.91
N VAL A 300 7.25 -17.95 -3.48
CA VAL A 300 7.71 -16.58 -3.70
C VAL A 300 7.97 -15.88 -2.36
N SER A 301 7.10 -16.04 -1.37
CA SER A 301 7.28 -15.42 -0.06
C SER A 301 8.56 -15.89 0.66
N VAL A 302 8.89 -17.19 0.57
CA VAL A 302 10.11 -17.77 1.16
C VAL A 302 11.37 -17.26 0.45
N ILE A 303 11.35 -17.22 -0.89
CA ILE A 303 12.48 -16.70 -1.68
C ILE A 303 12.73 -15.22 -1.36
N MET A 304 11.67 -14.41 -1.31
CA MET A 304 11.80 -13.00 -0.95
C MET A 304 12.36 -12.84 0.48
N ALA A 305 12.02 -13.75 1.40
CA ALA A 305 12.51 -13.71 2.78
C ALA A 305 14.00 -14.00 2.85
N ALA A 306 14.45 -15.01 2.10
CA ALA A 306 15.86 -15.32 1.96
C ALA A 306 16.65 -14.11 1.41
N TYR A 307 16.16 -13.45 0.37
CA TYR A 307 16.82 -12.26 -0.20
C TYR A 307 16.83 -11.07 0.76
N ALA A 308 15.74 -10.83 1.50
CA ALA A 308 15.69 -9.74 2.47
C ALA A 308 16.69 -9.95 3.61
N LEU A 309 16.82 -11.19 4.11
CA LEU A 309 17.80 -11.54 5.13
C LEU A 309 19.23 -11.49 4.61
N LEU A 310 19.46 -11.95 3.37
CA LEU A 310 20.75 -11.82 2.71
C LEU A 310 21.16 -10.35 2.57
N ALA A 311 20.23 -9.48 2.16
CA ALA A 311 20.47 -8.04 2.07
C ALA A 311 20.77 -7.43 3.44
N LEU A 312 20.03 -7.80 4.49
CA LEU A 312 20.29 -7.38 5.86
C LEU A 312 21.73 -7.76 6.28
N MET A 313 22.11 -9.02 6.13
CA MET A 313 23.45 -9.49 6.50
C MET A 313 24.56 -8.82 5.68
N ALA A 314 24.36 -8.63 4.38
CA ALA A 314 25.34 -7.98 3.51
C ALA A 314 25.59 -6.52 3.89
N ILE A 315 24.51 -5.75 4.14
CA ILE A 315 24.62 -4.34 4.58
C ILE A 315 25.32 -4.25 5.93
N GLN A 316 24.98 -5.14 6.87
CA GLN A 316 25.62 -5.19 8.18
C GLN A 316 27.10 -5.56 8.09
N GLY A 317 27.44 -6.57 7.27
CA GLY A 317 28.82 -6.99 7.06
C GLY A 317 29.67 -5.88 6.43
N ALA A 318 29.14 -5.18 5.43
CA ALA A 318 29.80 -4.02 4.83
C ALA A 318 30.03 -2.89 5.86
N PHE A 319 29.03 -2.61 6.70
CA PHE A 319 29.14 -1.60 7.75
C PHE A 319 30.17 -1.99 8.82
N ALA A 320 30.20 -3.25 9.23
CA ALA A 320 31.20 -3.77 10.17
C ALA A 320 32.63 -3.65 9.61
N LEU A 321 32.84 -4.01 8.34
CA LEU A 321 34.15 -3.85 7.67
C LEU A 321 34.57 -2.39 7.57
N TRP A 322 33.63 -1.48 7.29
CA TRP A 322 33.89 -0.04 7.27
C TRP A 322 34.36 0.47 8.64
N LEU A 323 33.66 0.10 9.71
CA LEU A 323 34.07 0.43 11.09
C LEU A 323 35.47 -0.12 11.45
N MET A 324 35.80 -1.33 11.00
CA MET A 324 37.11 -1.94 11.24
C MET A 324 38.25 -1.20 10.52
N ARG A 325 37.99 -0.67 9.33
CA ARG A 325 38.98 0.10 8.55
C ARG A 325 39.35 1.42 9.23
N GLU A 326 38.39 2.09 9.85
CA GLU A 326 38.56 3.46 10.35
C GLU A 326 39.10 3.55 11.80
N LYS A 327 39.00 2.47 12.59
CA LYS A 327 39.40 2.46 14.01
C LYS A 327 40.76 1.80 14.30
N SER A 328 41.55 2.44 15.17
CA SER A 328 42.77 1.90 15.84
C SER A 328 42.44 0.69 16.73
N SER A 329 43.41 -0.20 16.95
CA SER A 329 43.29 -1.53 17.58
C SER A 329 42.52 -1.55 18.90
N GLU A 330 42.65 -0.54 19.76
CA GLU A 330 41.96 -0.49 21.07
C GLU A 330 40.44 -0.21 20.96
N GLN A 331 39.99 0.58 19.98
CA GLN A 331 38.56 0.87 19.81
C GLN A 331 37.79 -0.28 19.12
N ARG A 332 38.51 -1.30 18.62
CA ARG A 332 37.94 -2.49 17.96
C ARG A 332 37.35 -3.49 18.98
N CYS A 333 37.96 -3.62 20.16
CA CYS A 333 37.51 -4.55 21.20
C CYS A 333 36.22 -4.11 21.92
N ALA A 334 35.87 -2.81 21.90
CA ALA A 334 34.68 -2.30 22.56
C ALA A 334 33.39 -2.39 21.71
N LEU A 335 33.49 -2.82 20.45
CA LEU A 335 32.41 -2.83 19.46
C LEU A 335 31.92 -4.22 19.06
N ILE A 336 32.68 -5.28 19.39
CA ILE A 336 32.38 -6.70 19.12
C ILE A 336 31.71 -7.29 20.37
#